data_AF-A0A0G4KRT4-F1
#
_entry.id   AF-A0A0G4KRT4-F1
#
_cell.length_a   1.000
_cell.length_b   1.000
_cell.length_c   1.000
_cell.angle_alpha   90.00
_cell.angle_beta   90.00
_cell.angle_gamma   90.00
#
_symmetry.space_group_name_H-M   'P 1'
#
loop_
_entity.id
_entity.type
_entity.pdbx_description
1 polymer ?
#
loop_
_entity_poly.entity_id
_entity_poly.type
_entity_poly.pdbx_seq_one_letter_code
_entity_poly.pdbx_strand_id
1 'polypeptide(L)'
;MLLAMLEKENDLLATNPKSVKVQAVEQLSNQQRVRPPSMAQLRDMVNGPQPSALRYSMLPPPPMTDLEFYAALVKDYQQTAARLPTLLSNKIRKGIPPPLRGVVWQSMSGACDASLEEQYERFSGESSPYEPMIGKDLGRSFPGVDMFRDPEGDGQRMLGRVLKCFSLYDQKIGYCQGLAFLVGPLLMHMPDKQAFCVLVR
;
A
#
# COMPACT_ATOMS: atom_id res chain seq x y z
N MET A 1 -31.90 -1.40 4.72
CA MET A 1 -32.21 -1.07 3.30
C MET A 1 -31.38 -1.89 2.32
N LEU A 2 -30.05 -2.04 2.52
CA LEU A 2 -29.17 -2.89 1.69
C LEU A 2 -29.51 -4.39 1.71
N LEU A 3 -29.88 -4.96 2.87
CA LEU A 3 -30.16 -6.39 2.99
C LEU A 3 -31.35 -6.84 2.12
N ALA A 4 -32.42 -6.04 2.12
CA ALA A 4 -33.63 -6.30 1.32
C ALA A 4 -33.39 -6.14 -0.19
N MET A 5 -32.41 -5.30 -0.58
CA MET A 5 -32.01 -5.19 -1.99
C MET A 5 -31.22 -6.42 -2.43
N LEU A 6 -30.37 -6.95 -1.54
CA LEU A 6 -29.56 -8.16 -1.80
C LEU A 6 -30.42 -9.44 -1.88
N GLU A 7 -31.42 -9.58 -1.02
CA GLU A 7 -32.37 -10.70 -1.06
C GLU A 7 -33.20 -10.69 -2.35
N LYS A 8 -33.68 -9.51 -2.76
CA LYS A 8 -34.42 -9.34 -4.01
C LYS A 8 -33.58 -9.70 -5.24
N GLU A 9 -32.28 -9.41 -5.22
CA GLU A 9 -31.36 -9.75 -6.29
C GLU A 9 -31.09 -11.27 -6.37
N ASN A 10 -31.00 -11.95 -5.21
CA ASN A 10 -30.87 -13.40 -5.14
C ASN A 10 -32.13 -14.15 -5.64
N ASP A 11 -33.33 -13.66 -5.34
CA ASP A 11 -34.58 -14.27 -5.82
C ASP A 11 -34.76 -14.16 -7.35
N LEU A 12 -34.26 -13.07 -7.94
CA LEU A 12 -34.24 -12.88 -9.39
C LEU A 12 -33.26 -13.83 -10.09
N LEU A 13 -32.13 -14.18 -9.45
CA LEU A 13 -31.19 -15.17 -9.95
C LEU A 13 -31.76 -16.60 -9.94
N ALA A 14 -32.58 -16.93 -8.93
CA ALA A 14 -33.19 -18.25 -8.79
C ALA A 14 -34.26 -18.53 -9.87
N THR A 15 -34.93 -17.48 -10.36
CA THR A 15 -36.07 -17.61 -11.29
C THR A 15 -35.71 -17.46 -12.76
N ASN A 16 -34.61 -16.79 -13.11
CA ASN A 16 -34.14 -16.71 -14.49
C ASN A 16 -32.60 -16.68 -14.61
N PRO A 17 -31.94 -17.85 -14.61
CA PRO A 17 -30.47 -17.92 -14.62
C PRO A 17 -29.82 -17.44 -15.91
N LYS A 18 -30.60 -17.15 -16.97
CA LYS A 18 -30.09 -16.65 -18.27
C LYS A 18 -30.18 -15.13 -18.44
N SER A 19 -30.72 -14.39 -17.46
CA SER A 19 -30.82 -12.92 -17.55
C SER A 19 -29.50 -12.20 -17.21
N VAL A 20 -28.51 -12.91 -16.68
CA VAL A 20 -27.21 -12.33 -16.32
C VAL A 20 -26.35 -12.20 -17.57
N LYS A 21 -26.19 -10.98 -18.08
CA LYS A 21 -25.07 -10.65 -18.96
C LYS A 21 -23.81 -10.56 -18.11
N VAL A 22 -23.11 -11.68 -17.97
CA VAL A 22 -21.74 -11.69 -17.44
C VAL A 22 -20.90 -10.89 -18.43
N GLN A 23 -20.49 -9.67 -18.05
CA GLN A 23 -19.33 -9.06 -18.70
C GLN A 23 -18.16 -9.99 -18.40
N ALA A 24 -17.77 -10.76 -19.41
CA ALA A 24 -16.58 -11.59 -19.33
C ALA A 24 -15.43 -10.69 -18.91
N VAL A 25 -14.81 -11.02 -17.77
CA VAL A 25 -13.56 -10.42 -17.35
C VAL A 25 -12.51 -10.87 -18.37
N GLU A 26 -12.39 -10.11 -19.47
CA GLU A 26 -11.27 -10.19 -20.39
C GLU A 26 -10.04 -9.65 -19.67
N GLN A 27 -9.42 -10.46 -18.79
CA GLN A 27 -8.04 -10.29 -18.35
C GLN A 27 -7.54 -11.45 -17.47
N LEU A 28 -7.62 -12.67 -18.00
CA LEU A 28 -6.68 -13.76 -17.66
C LEU A 28 -6.35 -14.50 -18.96
N SER A 29 -5.65 -13.82 -19.86
CA SER A 29 -5.09 -14.48 -21.04
C SER A 29 -3.99 -15.44 -20.59
N ASN A 30 -4.15 -16.70 -21.02
CA ASN A 30 -3.11 -17.73 -21.17
C ASN A 30 -2.95 -18.84 -20.10
N GLN A 31 -4.01 -19.30 -19.45
CA GLN A 31 -4.06 -20.69 -18.97
C GLN A 31 -4.82 -21.55 -19.97
N GLN A 32 -4.14 -22.57 -20.51
CA GLN A 32 -4.69 -23.54 -21.46
C GLN A 32 -6.06 -24.03 -20.99
N ARG A 33 -7.12 -23.77 -21.78
CA ARG A 33 -8.44 -24.38 -21.57
C ARG A 33 -8.31 -25.89 -21.75
N VAL A 34 -8.13 -26.61 -20.66
CA VAL A 34 -8.17 -28.08 -20.66
C VAL A 34 -9.59 -28.49 -21.03
N ARG A 35 -9.73 -29.27 -22.11
CA ARG A 35 -11.02 -29.75 -22.61
C ARG A 35 -11.67 -30.64 -21.52
N PRO A 36 -12.97 -30.51 -21.24
CA PRO A 36 -13.61 -31.34 -20.21
C PRO A 36 -13.49 -32.83 -20.56
N PRO A 37 -13.30 -33.70 -19.56
CA PRO A 37 -13.13 -35.13 -19.78
C PRO A 37 -14.37 -35.75 -20.41
N SER A 38 -14.17 -36.77 -21.25
CA SER A 38 -15.28 -37.48 -21.88
C SER A 38 -16.09 -38.27 -20.85
N MET A 39 -17.34 -38.61 -21.18
CA MET A 39 -18.20 -39.46 -20.33
C MET A 39 -17.57 -40.82 -20.01
N ALA A 40 -16.73 -41.35 -20.90
CA ALA A 40 -15.99 -42.59 -20.67
C ALA A 40 -14.88 -42.39 -19.62
N GLN A 41 -14.13 -41.28 -19.71
CA GLN A 41 -13.12 -40.92 -18.71
C GLN A 41 -13.73 -40.68 -17.32
N LEU A 42 -14.89 -40.03 -17.26
CA LEU A 42 -15.59 -39.81 -15.98
C LEU A 42 -16.00 -41.13 -15.33
N ARG A 43 -16.48 -42.12 -16.11
CA ARG A 43 -16.81 -43.46 -15.59
C ARG A 43 -15.59 -44.20 -15.08
N ASP A 44 -14.45 -44.05 -15.75
CA ASP A 44 -13.19 -44.69 -15.34
C ASP A 44 -12.61 -44.04 -14.07
N MET A 45 -12.73 -42.71 -13.94
CA MET A 45 -12.32 -41.99 -12.73
C MET A 45 -13.17 -42.34 -11.49
N VAL A 46 -14.45 -42.70 -11.69
CA VAL A 46 -15.36 -43.08 -10.60
C VAL A 46 -15.20 -44.55 -10.20
N ASN A 47 -14.95 -45.43 -11.17
CA ASN A 47 -14.92 -46.88 -10.95
C ASN A 47 -13.51 -47.48 -10.92
N GLY A 48 -12.48 -46.70 -11.23
CA GLY A 48 -11.07 -47.11 -11.19
C GLY A 48 -10.55 -47.29 -9.76
N PRO A 49 -9.37 -47.92 -9.60
CA PRO A 49 -8.74 -48.07 -8.29
C PRO A 49 -8.52 -46.70 -7.63
N GLN A 50 -8.82 -46.60 -6.33
CA GLN A 50 -8.63 -45.34 -5.60
C GLN A 50 -7.17 -44.87 -5.76
N PRO A 51 -6.94 -43.66 -6.28
CA PRO A 51 -5.59 -43.12 -6.36
C PRO A 51 -5.01 -43.03 -4.95
N SER A 52 -3.71 -43.30 -4.82
CA SER A 52 -3.00 -43.15 -3.54
C SER A 52 -3.27 -41.77 -2.96
N ALA A 53 -3.69 -41.70 -1.69
CA ALA A 53 -3.98 -40.45 -1.01
C ALA A 53 -2.83 -39.44 -1.22
N LEU A 54 -3.18 -38.23 -1.66
CA LEU A 54 -2.22 -37.16 -1.90
C LEU A 54 -1.40 -36.93 -0.62
N ARG A 55 -0.12 -37.29 -0.66
CA ARG A 55 0.81 -36.93 0.41
C ARG A 55 1.13 -35.44 0.28
N TYR A 56 0.41 -34.62 1.03
CA TYR A 56 0.60 -33.16 1.06
C TYR A 56 2.06 -32.74 1.31
N SER A 57 2.86 -33.58 1.98
CA SER A 57 4.30 -33.36 2.22
C SER A 57 5.17 -33.44 0.95
N MET A 58 4.65 -33.95 -0.16
CA MET A 58 5.36 -34.11 -1.43
C MET A 58 4.98 -33.01 -2.44
N LEU A 59 4.04 -32.13 -2.09
CA LEU A 59 3.65 -31.01 -2.95
C LEU A 59 4.68 -29.89 -2.78
N PRO A 60 5.12 -29.24 -3.87
CA PRO A 60 5.95 -28.05 -3.75
C PRO A 60 5.17 -26.98 -2.96
N PRO A 61 5.82 -26.22 -2.08
CA PRO A 61 5.16 -25.14 -1.38
C PRO A 61 4.56 -24.16 -2.39
N PRO A 62 3.37 -23.60 -2.13
CA PRO A 62 2.80 -22.61 -3.01
C PRO A 62 3.78 -21.43 -3.19
N PRO A 63 3.83 -20.83 -4.39
CA PRO A 63 4.67 -19.66 -4.59
C PRO A 63 4.22 -18.54 -3.67
N MET A 64 5.18 -17.80 -3.11
CA MET A 64 4.91 -16.64 -2.27
C MET A 64 4.04 -15.63 -3.03
N THR A 65 2.96 -15.20 -2.40
CA THR A 65 2.09 -14.16 -2.93
C THR A 65 2.71 -12.77 -2.76
N ASP A 66 2.23 -11.80 -3.53
CA ASP A 66 2.67 -10.41 -3.43
C ASP A 66 2.42 -9.82 -2.04
N LEU A 67 1.28 -10.15 -1.42
CA LEU A 67 0.94 -9.65 -0.10
C LEU A 67 1.85 -10.24 0.98
N GLU A 68 2.15 -11.54 0.92
CA GLU A 68 3.11 -12.18 1.82
C GLU A 68 4.51 -11.58 1.69
N PHE A 69 4.93 -11.30 0.45
CA PHE A 69 6.20 -10.61 0.21
C PHE A 69 6.23 -9.23 0.87
N TYR A 70 5.22 -8.39 0.63
CA TYR A 70 5.19 -7.04 1.22
C TYR A 70 5.02 -7.07 2.75
N ALA A 71 4.28 -8.05 3.29
CA ALA A 71 4.17 -8.23 4.74
C ALA A 71 5.53 -8.60 5.37
N ALA A 72 6.29 -9.51 4.74
CA ALA A 72 7.64 -9.84 5.17
C ALA A 72 8.58 -8.63 5.06
N LEU A 73 8.49 -7.89 3.96
CA LEU A 73 9.28 -6.68 3.71
C LEU A 73 9.04 -5.60 4.78
N VAL A 74 7.77 -5.32 5.10
CA VAL A 74 7.40 -4.31 6.11
C VAL A 74 7.88 -4.73 7.50
N LYS A 75 7.76 -6.03 7.82
CA LYS A 75 8.19 -6.57 9.11
C LYS A 75 9.70 -6.42 9.34
N ASP A 76 10.51 -6.75 8.33
CA ASP A 76 11.96 -6.62 8.39
C ASP A 76 12.52 -6.44 6.99
N TYR A 77 12.76 -5.17 6.64
CA TYR A 77 13.32 -4.81 5.34
C TYR A 77 14.73 -5.40 5.15
N GLN A 78 15.59 -5.32 6.18
CA GLN A 78 16.99 -5.76 6.08
C GLN A 78 17.08 -7.27 5.85
N GLN A 79 16.32 -8.05 6.61
CA GLN A 79 16.24 -9.49 6.43
C GLN A 79 15.65 -9.86 5.06
N THR A 80 14.59 -9.17 4.62
CA THR A 80 13.97 -9.43 3.32
C THR A 80 14.92 -9.08 2.17
N ALA A 81 15.64 -7.96 2.25
CA ALA A 81 16.63 -7.55 1.27
C ALA A 81 17.81 -8.54 1.18
N ALA A 82 18.26 -9.07 2.32
CA ALA A 82 19.33 -10.07 2.37
C ALA A 82 18.89 -11.43 1.78
N ARG A 83 17.65 -11.86 2.07
CA ARG A 83 17.14 -13.19 1.65
C ARG A 83 16.61 -13.21 0.21
N LEU A 84 15.98 -12.12 -0.24
CA LEU A 84 15.24 -12.05 -1.51
C LEU A 84 15.65 -10.83 -2.36
N PRO A 85 16.95 -10.57 -2.60
CA PRO A 85 17.42 -9.33 -3.22
C PRO A 85 16.89 -9.12 -4.66
N THR A 86 16.83 -10.18 -5.46
CA THR A 86 16.37 -10.11 -6.86
C THR A 86 14.86 -9.88 -6.94
N LEU A 87 14.08 -10.57 -6.10
CA LEU A 87 12.64 -10.39 -6.01
C LEU A 87 12.29 -8.98 -5.52
N LEU A 88 12.96 -8.51 -4.47
CA LEU A 88 12.82 -7.15 -3.95
C LEU A 88 13.07 -6.10 -5.04
N SER A 89 14.20 -6.19 -5.73
CA SER A 89 14.56 -5.26 -6.80
C SER A 89 13.51 -5.26 -7.93
N ASN A 90 13.00 -6.44 -8.30
CA ASN A 90 11.94 -6.56 -9.30
C ASN A 90 10.60 -5.98 -8.84
N LYS A 91 10.22 -6.17 -7.57
CA LYS A 91 8.98 -5.62 -7.01
C LYS A 91 9.02 -4.10 -6.92
N ILE A 92 10.13 -3.53 -6.44
CA ILE A 92 10.33 -2.08 -6.39
C ILE A 92 10.26 -1.46 -7.79
N ARG A 93 10.96 -2.05 -8.78
CA ARG A 93 10.93 -1.56 -10.17
C ARG A 93 9.54 -1.59 -10.80
N LYS A 94 8.72 -2.58 -10.44
CA LYS A 94 7.32 -2.67 -10.89
C LYS A 94 6.40 -1.65 -10.21
N GLY A 95 6.87 -1.03 -9.13
CA GLY A 95 6.12 -0.08 -8.33
C GLY A 95 5.47 -0.74 -7.12
N ILE A 96 5.57 -0.06 -5.98
CA ILE A 96 4.89 -0.46 -4.75
C ILE A 96 3.39 -0.10 -4.89
N PRO A 97 2.48 -1.04 -4.60
CA PRO A 97 1.04 -0.79 -4.60
C PRO A 97 0.68 0.44 -3.76
N PRO A 98 -0.14 1.39 -4.25
CA PRO A 98 -0.43 2.64 -3.54
C PRO A 98 -0.84 2.49 -2.07
N PRO A 99 -1.71 1.52 -1.69
CA PRO A 99 -2.10 1.34 -0.29
C PRO A 99 -0.96 0.88 0.63
N LEU A 100 0.12 0.31 0.08
CA LEU A 100 1.25 -0.23 0.84
C LEU A 100 2.41 0.74 0.93
N ARG A 101 2.43 1.82 0.14
CA ARG A 101 3.56 2.78 0.09
C ARG A 101 3.90 3.33 1.46
N GLY A 102 2.88 3.75 2.23
CA GLY A 102 3.07 4.32 3.56
C GLY A 102 3.92 3.42 4.47
N VAL A 103 3.51 2.16 4.62
CA VAL A 103 4.18 1.19 5.51
C VAL A 103 5.50 0.65 4.93
N VAL A 104 5.57 0.47 3.61
CA VAL A 104 6.79 -0.01 2.94
C VAL A 104 7.88 1.04 2.99
N TRP A 105 7.57 2.31 2.71
CA TRP A 105 8.55 3.39 2.77
C TRP A 105 9.10 3.59 4.17
N GLN A 106 8.24 3.55 5.20
CA GLN A 106 8.67 3.62 6.60
C GLN A 106 9.63 2.48 6.98
N SER A 107 9.33 1.25 6.58
CA SER A 107 10.20 0.09 6.85
C SER A 107 11.53 0.19 6.10
N MET A 108 11.49 0.60 4.82
CA MET A 108 12.68 0.73 3.98
C MET A 108 13.64 1.84 4.44
N SER A 109 13.12 2.98 4.93
CA SER A 109 13.94 4.07 5.45
C SER A 109 14.44 3.83 6.88
N GLY A 110 13.88 2.83 7.59
CA GLY A 110 14.17 2.64 9.01
C GLY A 110 13.62 3.78 9.88
N ALA A 111 12.51 4.40 9.44
CA ALA A 111 11.86 5.52 10.12
C ALA A 111 10.95 5.12 11.28
N CYS A 112 10.74 3.83 11.53
CA CYS A 112 10.06 3.34 12.72
C CYS A 112 10.96 3.51 13.95
N ASP A 113 11.10 4.76 14.41
CA ASP A 113 11.94 5.16 15.54
C ASP A 113 11.13 5.96 16.55
N ALA A 114 10.90 5.38 17.73
CA ALA A 114 10.15 5.99 18.81
C ALA A 114 10.78 7.32 19.30
N SER A 115 12.10 7.47 19.19
CA SER A 115 12.80 8.72 19.56
C SER A 115 12.43 9.87 18.60
N LEU A 116 12.30 9.59 17.30
CA LEU A 116 11.88 10.60 16.33
C LEU A 116 10.41 10.97 16.51
N GLU A 117 9.56 9.98 16.82
CA GLU A 117 8.15 10.23 17.13
C GLU A 117 7.98 11.13 18.37
N GLU A 118 8.76 10.90 19.43
CA GLU A 118 8.74 11.74 20.64
C GLU A 118 9.22 13.17 20.35
N GLN A 119 10.30 13.30 19.56
CA GLN A 119 10.80 14.61 19.13
C GLN A 119 9.77 15.37 18.29
N TYR A 120 9.05 14.68 17.40
CA TYR A 120 7.97 15.28 16.62
C TYR A 120 6.87 15.87 17.51
N GLU A 121 6.43 15.11 18.52
CA GLU A 121 5.40 15.56 19.46
C GLU A 121 5.86 16.79 20.24
N ARG A 122 7.12 16.79 20.69
CA ARG A 122 7.73 17.95 21.36
C ARG A 122 7.75 19.18 20.44
N PHE A 123 8.31 19.07 19.25
CA PHE A 123 8.46 20.19 18.31
C PHE A 123 7.12 20.68 17.74
N SER A 124 6.08 19.84 17.73
CA SER A 124 4.76 20.23 17.24
C SER A 124 4.18 21.41 18.02
N GLY A 125 4.52 21.57 19.29
CA GLY A 125 4.12 22.71 20.14
C GLY A 125 5.06 23.91 20.13
N GLU A 126 6.26 23.80 19.56
CA GLU A 126 7.27 24.85 19.56
C GLU A 126 7.11 25.77 18.32
N SER A 127 7.61 27.01 18.40
CA SER A 127 7.65 27.95 17.27
C SER A 127 8.98 27.85 16.53
N SER A 128 8.96 28.05 15.21
CA SER A 128 10.18 28.05 14.40
C SER A 128 10.48 29.43 13.80
N PRO A 129 11.75 29.87 13.78
CA PRO A 129 12.13 31.10 13.09
C PRO A 129 11.91 31.03 11.57
N TYR A 130 11.69 29.83 11.01
CA TYR A 130 11.49 29.60 9.59
C TYR A 130 10.02 29.65 9.14
N GLU A 131 9.06 29.83 10.06
CA GLU A 131 7.63 29.88 9.74
C GLU A 131 7.26 30.86 8.61
N PRO A 132 7.84 32.08 8.51
CA PRO A 132 7.55 32.98 7.39
C PRO A 132 8.00 32.43 6.03
N MET A 133 9.10 31.65 6.00
CA MET A 133 9.59 31.02 4.77
C MET A 133 8.77 29.79 4.42
N ILE A 134 8.42 28.98 5.42
CA ILE A 134 7.54 27.82 5.29
C ILE A 134 6.19 28.26 4.72
N GLY A 135 5.54 29.28 5.30
CA GLY A 135 4.24 29.78 4.85
C GLY A 135 4.21 30.21 3.38
N LYS A 136 5.28 30.83 2.88
CA LYS A 136 5.41 31.16 1.46
C LYS A 136 5.51 29.91 0.58
N ASP A 137 6.19 28.86 1.06
CA ASP A 137 6.35 27.61 0.31
C ASP A 137 5.07 26.78 0.30
N LEU A 138 4.33 26.76 1.42
CA LEU A 138 3.03 26.11 1.55
C LEU A 138 2.04 26.59 0.48
N GLY A 139 1.89 27.91 0.34
CA GLY A 139 0.93 28.51 -0.60
C GLY A 139 1.18 28.20 -2.09
N ARG A 140 2.39 27.74 -2.44
CA ARG A 140 2.74 27.35 -3.83
C ARG A 140 2.96 25.84 -4.01
N SER A 141 2.84 25.05 -2.94
CA SER A 141 3.09 23.61 -2.97
C SER A 141 1.80 22.85 -3.27
N PHE A 142 1.80 22.09 -4.36
CA PHE A 142 0.68 21.22 -4.79
C PHE A 142 -0.71 21.90 -4.91
N PRO A 143 -0.84 23.09 -5.53
CA PRO A 143 -2.13 23.79 -5.62
C PRO A 143 -3.23 22.99 -6.36
N GLY A 144 -2.84 22.03 -7.20
CA GLY A 144 -3.75 21.15 -7.93
C GLY A 144 -4.20 19.90 -7.17
N VAL A 145 -3.59 19.58 -6.02
CA VAL A 145 -3.93 18.39 -5.24
C VAL A 145 -4.98 18.74 -4.21
N ASP A 146 -6.11 18.03 -4.21
CA ASP A 146 -7.26 18.33 -3.35
C ASP A 146 -6.88 18.40 -1.86
N MET A 147 -5.98 17.54 -1.39
CA MET A 147 -5.46 17.53 -0.01
C MET A 147 -4.79 18.84 0.41
N PHE A 148 -4.13 19.54 -0.51
CA PHE A 148 -3.34 20.76 -0.24
C PHE A 148 -3.97 22.02 -0.83
N ARG A 149 -5.17 21.93 -1.42
CA ARG A 149 -5.82 23.05 -2.11
C ARG A 149 -6.26 24.15 -1.15
N ASP A 150 -6.82 23.79 0.00
CA ASP A 150 -7.29 24.74 0.99
C ASP A 150 -6.13 25.23 1.88
N PRO A 151 -5.79 26.53 1.88
CA PRO A 151 -4.75 27.10 2.75
C PRO A 151 -5.00 26.83 4.23
N GLU A 152 -6.26 26.80 4.63
CA GLU A 152 -6.70 26.50 6.00
C GLU A 152 -7.17 25.04 6.13
N GLY A 153 -6.78 24.17 5.19
CA GLY A 153 -7.10 22.75 5.20
C GLY A 153 -6.15 21.93 6.06
N ASP A 154 -6.59 20.72 6.44
CA ASP A 154 -5.76 19.80 7.24
C ASP A 154 -4.46 19.43 6.54
N GLY A 155 -4.47 19.23 5.22
CA GLY A 155 -3.24 18.90 4.48
C GLY A 155 -2.18 19.99 4.54
N GLN A 156 -2.58 21.27 4.40
CA GLN A 156 -1.66 22.40 4.54
C GLN A 156 -1.16 22.55 5.99
N ARG A 157 -2.03 22.33 6.99
CA ARG A 157 -1.63 22.28 8.41
C ARG A 157 -0.61 21.18 8.69
N MET A 158 -0.86 19.97 8.19
CA MET A 158 0.04 18.82 8.33
C MET A 158 1.39 19.09 7.64
N LEU A 159 1.37 19.62 6.42
CA LEU A 159 2.57 20.01 5.68
C LEU A 159 3.38 21.06 6.45
N GLY A 160 2.73 22.13 6.92
CA GLY A 160 3.37 23.16 7.73
C GLY A 160 3.97 22.61 9.01
N ARG A 161 3.26 21.73 9.72
CA ARG A 161 3.72 21.11 10.96
C ARG A 161 4.99 20.27 10.74
N VAL A 162 5.02 19.40 9.71
CA VAL A 162 6.21 18.59 9.42
C VAL A 162 7.42 19.46 9.07
N LEU A 163 7.24 20.47 8.20
CA LEU A 163 8.33 21.38 7.82
C LEU A 163 8.85 22.19 9.01
N LYS A 164 7.94 22.62 9.89
CA LYS A 164 8.28 23.29 11.15
C LYS A 164 9.10 22.37 12.06
N CYS A 165 8.60 21.17 12.34
CA CYS A 165 9.28 20.20 13.19
C CYS A 165 10.66 19.84 12.63
N PHE A 166 10.79 19.65 11.31
CA PHE A 166 12.08 19.40 10.66
C PHE A 166 13.07 20.54 10.87
N SER A 167 12.61 21.79 10.72
CA SER A 167 13.47 22.97 10.92
C SER A 167 13.97 23.14 12.36
N LEU A 168 13.24 22.58 13.34
CA LEU A 168 13.63 22.56 14.75
C LEU A 168 14.53 21.37 15.09
N TYR A 169 14.37 20.25 14.38
CA TYR A 169 15.19 19.05 14.51
C TYR A 169 16.63 19.30 14.03
N ASP A 170 16.80 19.75 12.79
CA ASP A 170 18.13 20.10 12.27
C ASP A 170 18.30 21.61 12.24
N GLN A 171 18.72 22.19 13.36
CA GLN A 171 18.93 23.65 13.46
C GLN A 171 20.11 24.16 12.64
N LYS A 172 21.02 23.28 12.18
CA LYS A 172 22.17 23.70 11.37
C LYS A 172 21.72 24.01 9.94
N ILE A 173 20.81 23.20 9.41
CA ILE A 173 20.20 23.41 8.09
C ILE A 173 18.98 24.33 8.22
N GLY A 174 18.16 24.09 9.23
CA GLY A 174 16.87 24.73 9.44
C GLY A 174 15.88 24.31 8.35
N TYR A 175 15.28 25.31 7.70
CA TYR A 175 14.39 25.10 6.56
C TYR A 175 15.08 25.47 5.24
N CYS A 176 15.11 24.53 4.29
CA CYS A 176 15.48 24.82 2.91
C CYS A 176 14.24 24.93 2.01
N GLN A 177 14.25 25.94 1.14
CA GLN A 177 13.20 26.12 0.15
C GLN A 177 13.03 24.87 -0.72
N GLY A 178 11.79 24.43 -0.89
CA GLY A 178 11.43 23.26 -1.70
C GLY A 178 11.23 21.97 -0.90
N LEU A 179 11.54 21.94 0.40
CA LEU A 179 11.28 20.76 1.25
C LEU A 179 9.82 20.32 1.24
N ALA A 180 8.89 21.27 1.07
CA ALA A 180 7.48 20.99 0.92
C ALA A 180 7.17 19.97 -0.19
N PHE A 181 7.95 19.97 -1.28
CA PHE A 181 7.79 19.01 -2.39
C PHE A 181 8.28 17.59 -2.07
N LEU A 182 9.12 17.42 -1.04
CA LEU A 182 9.47 16.10 -0.50
C LEU A 182 8.40 15.61 0.48
N VAL A 183 7.89 16.51 1.33
CA VAL A 183 6.94 16.16 2.38
C VAL A 183 5.53 15.90 1.83
N GLY A 184 5.08 16.67 0.84
CA GLY A 184 3.73 16.50 0.26
C GLY A 184 3.44 15.07 -0.20
N PRO A 185 4.31 14.43 -1.01
CA PRO A 185 4.14 13.03 -1.42
C PRO A 185 4.16 12.04 -0.26
N LEU A 186 4.90 12.31 0.81
CA LEU A 186 4.85 11.48 2.03
C LEU A 186 3.48 11.59 2.69
N LEU A 187 2.96 12.80 2.87
CA LEU A 187 1.66 13.05 3.49
C LEU A 187 0.47 12.46 2.71
N MET A 188 0.60 12.28 1.40
CA MET A 188 -0.41 11.56 0.59
C MET A 188 -0.47 10.06 0.92
N HIS A 189 0.55 9.53 1.59
CA HIS A 189 0.72 8.09 1.82
C HIS A 189 0.89 7.71 3.30
N MET A 190 1.09 8.65 4.21
CA MET A 190 1.22 8.42 5.66
C MET A 190 0.85 9.68 6.47
N PRO A 191 0.54 9.54 7.77
CA PRO A 191 0.29 10.70 8.62
C PRO A 191 1.55 11.55 8.84
N ASP A 192 1.34 12.77 9.35
CA ASP A 192 2.36 13.81 9.50
C ASP A 192 3.55 13.39 10.38
N LYS A 193 3.30 12.73 11.51
CA LYS A 193 4.36 12.17 12.36
C LYS A 193 5.27 11.19 11.61
N GLN A 194 4.69 10.24 10.87
CA GLN A 194 5.46 9.27 10.11
C GLN A 194 6.20 9.93 8.94
N ALA A 195 5.58 10.91 8.28
CA ALA A 195 6.23 11.68 7.22
C ALA A 195 7.46 12.45 7.75
N PHE A 196 7.38 13.04 8.95
CA PHE A 196 8.54 13.62 9.63
C PHE A 196 9.64 12.58 9.87
N CYS A 197 9.29 11.41 10.41
CA CYS A 197 10.29 10.37 10.69
C CYS A 197 10.97 9.88 9.41
N VAL A 198 10.24 9.73 8.31
CA VAL A 198 10.79 9.34 7.01
C VAL A 198 11.66 10.45 6.43
N LEU A 199 11.30 11.73 6.59
CA LEU A 199 12.08 12.86 6.10
C LEU A 199 13.45 12.98 6.80
N VAL A 200 13.53 12.60 8.08
CA VAL A 200 14.76 12.67 8.89
C VAL A 200 15.74 11.52 8.57
N ARG A 201 15.25 10.40 8.03
CA ARG A 201 16.06 9.19 7.80
C ARG A 201 16.63 9.08 6.39
#